data_AF-A0A848XMH2-F1
#
_entry.id   AF-A0A848XMH2-F1
#
_cell.length_a   1.000
_cell.length_b   1.000
_cell.length_c   1.000
_cell.angle_alpha   90.00
_cell.angle_beta   90.00
_cell.angle_gamma   90.00
#
_symmetry.space_group_name_H-M   'P 1'
#
loop_
_entity.id
_entity.type
_entity.pdbx_description
1 polymer ?
#
loop_
_entity_poly.entity_id
_entity_poly.type
_entity_poly.pdbx_seq_one_letter_code
_entity_poly.pdbx_strand_id
1 'polypeptide(L)'
;MDPIPLENSEQLQGLWRSDDGDELTLAPSRGGILVGLYRVADPTPGDQQAVTGHVRGGCLAFSTPLPQGPGVVGWSGTLRRDREGPRLDLDRIVVRSGGDPEVAVSETYRRVESGADQTGPLRLQETPPPSIPETKNA
;
A
#
# COMPACT_ATOMS: atom_id res chain seq x y z
N MET A 1 -23.94 9.70 9.91
CA MET A 1 -22.85 10.29 10.72
C MET A 1 -21.71 10.46 9.76
N ASP A 2 -21.20 11.67 9.64
CA ASP A 2 -20.18 11.96 8.66
C ASP A 2 -18.82 11.41 9.13
N PRO A 3 -17.97 10.91 8.22
CA PRO A 3 -16.67 10.36 8.59
C PRO A 3 -15.75 11.42 9.20
N ILE A 4 -15.03 11.05 10.27
CA ILE A 4 -14.13 11.96 10.98
C ILE A 4 -12.68 11.67 10.56
N PRO A 5 -11.87 12.68 10.17
CA PRO A 5 -10.46 12.50 9.88
C PRO A 5 -9.70 11.95 11.09
N LEU A 6 -8.78 11.02 10.87
CA LEU A 6 -7.86 10.51 11.90
C LEU A 6 -6.47 11.11 11.69
N GLU A 7 -5.87 11.66 12.74
CA GLU A 7 -4.54 12.29 12.65
C GLU A 7 -3.37 11.34 12.97
N ASN A 8 -3.65 10.19 13.58
CA ASN A 8 -2.59 9.23 13.93
C ASN A 8 -2.31 8.28 12.76
N SER A 9 -1.18 8.49 12.09
CA SER A 9 -0.70 7.64 11.00
C SER A 9 -0.46 6.19 11.42
N GLU A 10 -0.20 5.87 12.69
CA GLU A 10 -0.03 4.48 13.15
C GLU A 10 -1.30 3.63 12.91
N GLN A 11 -2.48 4.26 12.84
CA GLN A 11 -3.72 3.57 12.50
C GLN A 11 -3.77 3.10 11.03
N LEU A 12 -2.89 3.60 10.14
CA LEU A 12 -2.74 3.09 8.78
C LEU A 12 -2.13 1.70 8.74
N GLN A 13 -1.43 1.27 9.80
CA GLN A 13 -0.72 -0.01 9.76
C GLN A 13 -1.69 -1.18 9.64
N GLY A 14 -1.49 -2.03 8.63
CA GLY A 14 -2.22 -3.28 8.47
C GLY A 14 -2.78 -3.50 7.07
N LEU A 15 -3.66 -4.48 6.96
CA LEU A 15 -4.34 -4.87 5.73
C LEU A 15 -5.64 -4.09 5.56
N TRP A 16 -5.86 -3.61 4.34
CA TRP A 16 -7.01 -2.85 3.89
C TRP A 16 -7.57 -3.53 2.64
N ARG A 17 -8.89 -3.58 2.50
CA ARG A 17 -9.56 -4.17 1.33
C ARG A 17 -10.61 -3.21 0.76
N SER A 18 -10.65 -3.06 -0.57
CA SER A 18 -11.70 -2.28 -1.24
C SER A 18 -12.98 -3.10 -1.44
N ASP A 19 -14.06 -2.44 -1.84
CA ASP A 19 -15.32 -3.10 -2.19
C ASP A 19 -15.18 -4.07 -3.37
N ASP A 20 -14.24 -3.80 -4.29
CA ASP A 20 -13.93 -4.65 -5.44
C ASP A 20 -13.04 -5.85 -5.06
N GLY A 21 -12.51 -5.88 -3.84
CA GLY A 21 -11.66 -6.97 -3.32
C GLY A 21 -10.15 -6.73 -3.46
N ASP A 22 -9.74 -5.56 -3.96
CA ASP A 22 -8.33 -5.17 -3.98
C ASP A 22 -7.79 -5.05 -2.57
N GLU A 23 -6.51 -5.35 -2.37
CA GLU A 23 -5.88 -5.34 -1.07
C GLU A 23 -4.65 -4.43 -1.01
N LEU A 24 -4.54 -3.71 0.09
CA LEU A 24 -3.42 -2.85 0.43
C LEU A 24 -2.90 -3.23 1.82
N THR A 25 -1.63 -3.63 1.92
CA THR A 25 -0.94 -3.73 3.21
C THR A 25 -0.06 -2.51 3.38
N LEU A 26 -0.30 -1.71 4.41
CA LEU A 26 0.42 -0.46 4.66
C LEU A 26 1.24 -0.53 5.95
N ALA A 27 2.44 0.03 5.91
CA ALA A 27 3.36 0.15 7.04
C ALA A 27 3.96 1.58 7.06
N PRO A 28 3.34 2.51 7.80
CA PRO A 28 3.89 3.85 7.98
C PRO A 28 5.11 3.83 8.91
N SER A 29 6.10 4.68 8.62
CA SER A 29 7.25 4.93 9.50
C SER A 29 7.08 6.23 10.29
N ARG A 30 7.90 6.42 11.33
CA ARG A 30 7.91 7.66 12.14
C ARG A 30 8.31 8.92 11.35
N GLY A 31 8.94 8.78 10.19
CA GLY A 31 9.32 9.89 9.30
C GLY A 31 8.24 10.27 8.29
N GLY A 32 7.05 9.67 8.38
CA GLY A 32 5.98 9.87 7.40
C GLY A 32 6.24 9.17 6.06
N ILE A 33 7.25 8.30 5.96
CA ILE A 33 7.42 7.39 4.80
C ILE A 33 6.40 6.27 4.95
N LEU A 34 5.70 5.95 3.87
CA LEU A 34 4.72 4.87 3.77
C LEU A 34 5.25 3.81 2.82
N VAL A 35 5.32 2.56 3.27
CA VAL A 35 5.66 1.40 2.41
C VAL A 35 4.59 0.34 2.53
N GLY A 36 4.50 -0.56 1.55
CA GLY A 36 3.48 -1.57 1.57
C GLY A 36 3.46 -2.50 0.36
N LEU A 37 2.36 -3.24 0.24
CA LEU A 37 2.05 -4.11 -0.89
C LEU A 37 0.63 -3.82 -1.38
N TYR A 38 0.44 -3.80 -2.70
CA TYR A 38 -0.85 -3.74 -3.37
C TYR A 38 -1.10 -5.06 -4.12
N ARG A 39 -2.35 -5.51 -4.13
CA ARG A 39 -2.83 -6.69 -4.86
C ARG A 39 -4.22 -6.43 -5.42
N VAL A 40 -4.44 -6.78 -6.69
CA VAL A 40 -5.76 -6.70 -7.34
C VAL A 40 -6.63 -7.91 -6.94
N ALA A 41 -7.95 -7.74 -6.88
CA ALA A 41 -8.92 -8.75 -6.43
C ALA A 41 -8.89 -10.09 -7.19
N ASP A 42 -8.64 -10.06 -8.50
CA ASP A 42 -8.48 -11.25 -9.36
C ASP A 42 -7.03 -11.33 -9.87
N PRO A 43 -6.05 -11.64 -8.99
CA PRO A 43 -4.66 -11.57 -9.37
C PRO A 43 -4.29 -12.78 -10.22
N THR A 44 -3.47 -12.56 -11.25
CA THR A 44 -2.60 -13.65 -11.69
C THR A 44 -1.77 -14.10 -10.48
N PRO A 45 -1.59 -15.40 -10.21
CA PRO A 45 -0.79 -15.84 -9.08
C PRO A 45 0.60 -15.17 -9.09
N GLY A 46 0.89 -14.37 -8.07
CA GLY A 46 2.14 -13.60 -7.96
C GLY A 46 2.03 -12.09 -8.23
N ASP A 47 0.85 -11.58 -8.62
CA ASP A 47 0.62 -10.14 -8.86
C ASP A 47 0.47 -9.35 -7.55
N GLN A 48 1.57 -9.21 -6.81
CA GLN A 48 1.73 -8.20 -5.75
C GLN A 48 2.75 -7.17 -6.19
N GLN A 49 2.43 -5.89 -5.99
CA GLN A 49 3.35 -4.81 -6.28
C GLN A 49 3.71 -4.04 -5.00
N ALA A 50 4.98 -3.63 -4.90
CA ALA A 50 5.42 -2.80 -3.79
C ALA A 50 4.86 -1.38 -3.95
N VAL A 51 4.28 -0.83 -2.89
CA VAL A 51 3.89 0.58 -2.84
C VAL A 51 4.87 1.38 -1.99
N THR A 52 5.10 2.62 -2.40
CA THR A 52 5.88 3.60 -1.65
C THR A 52 5.23 4.97 -1.73
N GLY A 53 5.34 5.75 -0.65
CA GLY A 53 4.72 7.05 -0.56
C GLY A 53 4.98 7.77 0.76
N HIS A 54 4.09 8.69 1.07
CA HIS A 54 4.15 9.50 2.27
C HIS A 54 2.80 9.65 2.95
N VAL A 55 2.85 9.82 4.27
CA VAL A 55 1.71 10.17 5.13
C VAL A 55 2.06 11.38 6.00
N ARG A 56 1.10 12.30 6.15
CA ARG A 56 1.16 13.41 7.09
C ARG A 56 -0.20 13.61 7.76
N GLY A 57 -0.26 13.35 9.07
CA GLY A 57 -1.53 13.31 9.79
C GLY A 57 -2.43 12.22 9.21
N GLY A 58 -3.64 12.59 8.80
CA GLY A 58 -4.58 11.69 8.12
C GLY A 58 -4.44 11.64 6.59
N CYS A 59 -3.63 12.49 5.98
CA CYS A 59 -3.48 12.54 4.53
C CYS A 59 -2.35 11.64 4.06
N LEU A 60 -2.56 10.91 2.97
CA LEU A 60 -1.57 10.01 2.38
C LEU A 60 -1.54 10.12 0.86
N ALA A 61 -0.38 9.84 0.28
CA ALA A 61 -0.21 9.62 -1.15
C ALA A 61 0.87 8.55 -1.37
N PHE A 62 0.64 7.62 -2.29
CA PHE A 62 1.57 6.54 -2.60
C PHE A 62 1.39 6.06 -4.03
N SER A 63 2.35 5.26 -4.51
CA SER A 63 2.33 4.75 -5.89
C SER A 63 2.98 3.39 -6.01
N THR A 64 2.65 2.69 -7.09
CA THR A 64 3.29 1.45 -7.54
C THR A 64 3.49 1.48 -9.06
N PRO A 65 4.54 0.84 -9.61
CA PRO A 65 4.59 0.55 -11.04
C PRO A 65 3.37 -0.29 -11.46
N LEU A 66 2.97 -0.12 -12.72
CA LEU A 66 1.96 -0.99 -13.33
C LEU A 66 2.47 -2.44 -13.42
N PRO A 67 1.60 -3.45 -13.20
CA PRO A 67 1.99 -4.85 -13.33
C PRO A 67 2.38 -5.20 -14.78
N GLN A 68 1.75 -4.55 -15.76
CA GLN A 68 1.98 -4.80 -17.18
C GLN A 68 2.31 -3.51 -17.90
N GLY A 69 3.54 -3.43 -18.41
CA GLY A 69 4.01 -2.31 -19.23
C GLY A 69 4.53 -1.10 -18.44
N PRO A 70 5.08 -0.10 -19.16
CA PRO A 70 5.67 1.07 -18.54
C PRO A 70 4.59 2.04 -18.05
N GLY A 71 4.54 2.27 -16.74
CA GLY A 71 3.67 3.27 -16.13
C GLY A 71 3.57 3.10 -14.62
N VAL A 72 2.73 3.94 -14.01
CA VAL A 72 2.55 4.04 -12.56
C VAL A 72 1.06 4.16 -12.25
N VAL A 73 0.65 3.57 -11.15
CA VAL A 73 -0.62 3.87 -10.48
C VAL A 73 -0.31 4.66 -9.23
N GLY A 74 -0.98 5.80 -9.06
CA GLY A 74 -0.87 6.65 -7.89
C GLY A 74 -2.20 6.74 -7.16
N TRP A 75 -2.14 6.82 -5.84
CA TRP A 75 -3.28 7.10 -4.97
C TRP A 75 -2.98 8.31 -4.10
N SER A 76 -4.01 9.10 -3.82
CA SER A 76 -3.98 10.13 -2.80
C SER A 76 -5.30 10.16 -2.04
N GLY A 77 -5.27 10.43 -0.74
CA GLY A 77 -6.52 10.45 0.01
C GLY A 77 -6.37 10.69 1.49
N THR A 78 -7.37 10.23 2.24
CA THR A 78 -7.49 10.50 3.68
C THR A 78 -7.92 9.28 4.48
N LEU A 79 -7.27 9.07 5.62
CA LEU A 79 -7.71 8.15 6.66
C LEU A 79 -8.84 8.79 7.46
N ARG A 80 -9.97 8.08 7.53
CA ARG A 80 -11.18 8.50 8.24
C ARG A 80 -11.69 7.40 9.15
N ARG A 81 -12.62 7.74 10.02
CA ARG A 81 -13.41 6.80 10.82
C ARG A 81 -14.89 7.05 10.61
N ASP A 82 -15.62 5.98 10.33
CA ASP A 82 -17.09 5.98 10.34
C ASP A 82 -17.62 4.99 11.40
N ARG A 83 -18.90 4.62 11.30
CA ARG A 83 -19.55 3.69 12.25
C ARG A 83 -19.02 2.26 12.17
N GLU A 84 -18.45 1.88 11.03
CA GLU A 84 -17.92 0.53 10.78
C GLU A 84 -16.43 0.43 11.11
N GLY A 85 -15.77 1.57 11.34
CA GLY A 85 -14.39 1.63 11.82
C GLY A 85 -13.50 2.54 10.95
N PRO A 86 -12.17 2.32 10.99
CA PRO A 86 -11.23 3.01 10.12
C PRO A 86 -11.45 2.67 8.64
N ARG A 87 -11.39 3.68 7.77
CA ARG A 87 -11.47 3.55 6.32
C ARG A 87 -10.52 4.53 5.62
N LEU A 88 -10.11 4.18 4.41
CA LEU A 88 -9.36 5.06 3.52
C LEU A 88 -10.26 5.47 2.37
N ASP A 89 -10.41 6.78 2.18
CA ASP A 89 -11.02 7.34 0.99
C ASP A 89 -9.87 7.80 0.08
N LEU A 90 -9.67 7.14 -1.06
CA LEU A 90 -8.56 7.36 -1.98
C LEU A 90 -9.07 7.73 -3.37
N ASP A 91 -8.37 8.64 -4.04
CA ASP A 91 -8.49 8.86 -5.49
C ASP A 91 -7.30 8.20 -6.18
N ARG A 92 -7.58 7.32 -7.15
CA ARG A 92 -6.59 6.58 -7.95
C ARG A 92 -6.43 7.20 -9.33
N ILE A 93 -5.19 7.37 -9.79
CA ILE A 93 -4.85 7.79 -11.16
C ILE A 93 -3.87 6.80 -11.77
N VAL A 94 -4.11 6.39 -13.01
CA VAL A 94 -3.20 5.55 -13.79
C VAL A 94 -2.51 6.39 -14.86
N VAL A 95 -1.19 6.29 -14.94
CA VAL A 95 -0.38 6.98 -15.95
C VAL A 95 0.46 5.96 -16.70
N ARG A 96 0.18 5.77 -17.99
CA ARG A 96 1.01 4.94 -18.88
C ARG A 96 2.02 5.79 -19.62
N SER A 97 3.23 5.25 -19.82
CA SER A 97 4.28 5.98 -20.55
C SER A 97 3.83 6.31 -21.97
N GLY A 98 3.88 7.59 -22.34
CA GLY A 98 3.45 8.09 -23.65
C GLY A 98 1.93 8.16 -23.86
N GLY A 99 1.13 7.88 -22.82
CA GLY A 99 -0.32 8.06 -22.84
C GLY A 99 -0.79 9.23 -21.98
N ASP A 100 -2.03 9.65 -22.19
CA ASP A 100 -2.70 10.59 -21.30
C ASP A 100 -3.03 9.92 -19.96
N PRO A 101 -3.01 10.68 -18.85
CA PRO A 101 -3.44 10.15 -17.56
C PRO A 101 -4.92 9.76 -17.59
N GLU A 102 -5.24 8.62 -16.97
CA GLU A 102 -6.63 8.19 -16.80
C GLU A 102 -7.38 9.09 -15.80
N VAL A 103 -8.71 9.13 -15.94
CA VAL A 103 -9.60 9.86 -15.01
C VAL A 103 -9.43 9.30 -13.60
N ALA A 104 -9.37 10.19 -12.61
CA ALA A 104 -9.30 9.79 -11.22
C ALA A 104 -10.54 8.99 -10.80
N VAL A 105 -10.32 7.80 -10.23
CA VAL A 105 -11.38 6.94 -9.70
C VAL A 105 -11.34 6.98 -8.18
N SER A 106 -12.45 7.33 -7.54
CA SER A 106 -12.57 7.32 -6.09
C SER A 106 -12.88 5.92 -5.58
N GLU A 107 -12.10 5.48 -4.59
CA GLU A 107 -12.12 4.14 -4.01
C GLU A 107 -12.16 4.24 -2.48
N THR A 108 -12.88 3.31 -1.85
CA THR A 108 -12.91 3.17 -0.40
C THR A 108 -12.29 1.85 0.01
N TYR A 109 -11.33 1.90 0.93
CA TYR A 109 -10.75 0.70 1.55
C TYR A 109 -11.12 0.63 3.02
N ARG A 110 -11.50 -0.56 3.49
CA ARG A 110 -11.78 -0.83 4.90
C ARG A 110 -10.71 -1.70 5.52
N ARG A 111 -10.41 -1.46 6.79
CA ARG A 111 -9.42 -2.24 7.52
C ARG A 111 -9.93 -3.66 7.72
N VAL A 112 -9.12 -4.65 7.35
CA VAL A 112 -9.41 -6.05 7.64
C VAL A 112 -8.87 -6.33 9.05
N GLU A 113 -9.76 -6.55 10.00
CA GLU A 113 -9.34 -7.00 11.33
C GLU A 113 -8.73 -8.39 11.20
N SER A 114 -7.44 -8.51 11.51
CA SER A 114 -6.74 -9.79 11.46
C SER A 114 -7.35 -10.72 12.50
N GLY A 115 -8.14 -11.70 12.08
CA GLY A 115 -8.41 -12.87 12.91
C GLY A 115 -7.09 -13.61 13.11
N ALA A 116 -6.40 -13.35 14.23
CA ALA A 116 -5.23 -14.00 14.84
C ALA A 116 -4.00 -14.44 13.99
N ASP A 117 -4.05 -14.58 12.66
CA ASP A 117 -3.02 -15.34 11.93
C ASP A 117 -2.58 -14.78 10.55
N GLN A 118 -3.08 -13.64 10.08
CA GLN A 118 -2.83 -13.22 8.68
C GLN A 118 -2.00 -11.95 8.48
N THR A 119 -1.58 -11.26 9.54
CA THR A 119 -0.68 -10.12 9.43
C THR A 119 0.48 -10.29 10.39
N GLY A 120 1.38 -11.22 10.07
CA GLY A 120 2.74 -11.09 10.57
C GLY A 120 3.27 -9.70 10.17
N PRO A 121 4.07 -9.02 11.01
CA PRO A 121 4.66 -7.76 10.61
C PRO A 121 5.40 -7.98 9.28
N LEU A 122 5.21 -7.07 8.32
CA LEU A 122 6.11 -6.92 7.17
C LEU A 122 7.52 -6.73 7.74
N ARG A 123 8.24 -7.83 7.94
CA ARG A 123 9.64 -7.79 8.34
C ARG A 123 10.41 -7.57 7.05
N LEU A 124 11.08 -6.43 6.96
CA LEU A 124 12.20 -6.29 6.04
C LEU A 124 13.15 -7.45 6.39
N GLN A 125 13.19 -8.46 5.53
CA GLN A 125 14.11 -9.56 5.68
C GLN A 125 15.49 -8.95 5.38
N GLU A 126 16.29 -8.72 6.42
CA GLU A 126 17.69 -8.37 6.24
C GLU A 126 18.32 -9.49 5.42
N THR A 127 18.60 -9.23 4.15
CA THR A 127 19.29 -10.19 3.31
C THR A 127 20.72 -10.24 3.85
N PRO A 128 21.20 -11.40 4.34
CA PRO A 128 22.59 -11.48 4.78
C PRO A 128 23.48 -11.08 3.59
N PRO A 129 24.55 -10.29 3.81
CA PRO A 129 25.46 -9.92 2.73
C PRO A 129 25.98 -11.20 2.06
N PRO A 130 26.14 -11.22 0.72
CA PRO A 130 26.59 -12.40 0.01
C PRO A 130 27.95 -12.85 0.56
N SER A 131 28.03 -14.11 0.99
CA SER A 131 29.29 -14.71 1.43
C SER A 131 30.27 -14.67 0.26
N ILE A 132 31.35 -13.92 0.41
CA ILE A 132 32.45 -13.90 -0.57
C ILE A 132 33.06 -15.32 -0.55
N PRO A 133 33.12 -16.04 -1.69
CA PRO A 133 33.73 -17.35 -1.73
C PRO A 133 35.22 -17.21 -1.36
N GLU A 134 35.63 -17.91 -0.30
CA GLU A 134 37.04 -18.00 0.08
C GLU A 134 37.82 -18.54 -1.12
N THR A 135 38.61 -17.66 -1.73
CA THR A 135 39.56 -18.07 -2.75
C THR A 135 40.64 -18.86 -2.04
N LYS A 136 40.58 -20.20 -2.12
CA LYS A 136 41.73 -21.05 -1.81
C LYS A 136 42.85 -20.65 -2.77
N ASN A 137 43.80 -19.85 -2.29
CA ASN A 137 45.08 -19.75 -2.96
C ASN A 137 45.77 -21.10 -2.80
N ALA A 138 46.03 -21.73 -3.95
CA ALA A 138 46.89 -22.90 -4.10
C ALA A 138 48.35 -22.55 -3.84
#